data_AF-A0A1E5GF36-F1
#
_entry.id   AF-A0A1E5GF36-F1
#
_cell.length_a   1.000
_cell.length_b   1.000
_cell.length_c   1.000
_cell.angle_alpha   90.00
_cell.angle_beta   90.00
_cell.angle_gamma   90.00
#
_symmetry.space_group_name_H-M   'P 1'
#
loop_
_entity.id
_entity.type
_entity.pdbx_description
1 polymer ?
#
loop_
_entity_poly.entity_id
_entity_poly.type
_entity_poly.pdbx_seq_one_letter_code
_entity_poly.pdbx_strand_id
1 'polypeptide(L)'
;MEIGKLLKIRREQKNLTQQQVAAKFHVTRQTVSRWENEKSYPNIDTLVELSFFFDFSLDEILKGEDLQVGEVVEKADDSLE
;
A
#
# COMPACT_ATOMS: atom_id res chain seq x y z
N MET A 1 9.07 -4.71 -10.17
CA MET A 1 8.45 -4.32 -8.89
C MET A 1 7.12 -3.65 -9.19
N GLU A 2 6.00 -4.34 -9.00
CA GLU A 2 4.66 -3.80 -9.28
C GLU A 2 4.08 -2.97 -8.12
N ILE A 3 4.94 -2.42 -7.25
CA ILE A 3 4.51 -1.71 -6.04
C ILE A 3 3.62 -0.50 -6.35
N GLY A 4 3.89 0.21 -7.44
CA GLY A 4 3.09 1.38 -7.83
C GLY A 4 1.63 1.01 -8.07
N LYS A 5 1.39 -0.09 -8.81
CA LYS A 5 0.05 -0.62 -9.08
C LYS A 5 -0.62 -1.10 -7.80
N LEU A 6 0.09 -1.88 -6.98
CA LEU A 6 -0.45 -2.38 -5.71
C LEU A 6 -0.84 -1.25 -4.76
N LEU A 7 0.04 -0.26 -4.60
CA LEU A 7 -0.20 0.91 -3.76
C LEU A 7 -1.46 1.64 -4.21
N LYS A 8 -1.64 1.82 -5.51
CA LYS A 8 -2.83 2.44 -6.08
C LYS A 8 -4.09 1.63 -5.75
N ILE A 9 -4.06 0.31 -5.97
CA ILE A 9 -5.18 -0.60 -5.70
C ILE A 9 -5.56 -0.54 -4.22
N ARG A 10 -4.61 -0.72 -3.30
CA ARG A 10 -4.87 -0.69 -1.85
C ARG A 10 -5.35 0.68 -1.37
N ARG A 11 -4.81 1.76 -1.93
CA ARG A 11 -5.30 3.12 -1.68
C ARG A 11 -6.77 3.27 -2.07
N GLU A 12 -7.13 2.80 -3.25
CA GLU A 12 -8.50 2.88 -3.78
C GLU A 12 -9.46 1.98 -2.99
N GLN A 13 -9.05 0.77 -2.60
CA GLN A 13 -9.83 -0.11 -1.71
C GLN A 13 -10.12 0.52 -0.34
N LYS A 14 -9.19 1.33 0.19
CA LYS A 14 -9.39 2.10 1.42
C LYS A 14 -10.11 3.44 1.19
N ASN A 15 -10.58 3.74 -0.03
CA ASN A 15 -11.23 5.00 -0.42
C ASN A 15 -10.39 6.25 -0.10
N LEU A 16 -9.06 6.15 -0.19
CA LEU A 16 -8.15 7.25 0.09
C LEU A 16 -7.75 7.99 -1.18
N THR A 17 -7.63 9.30 -1.09
CA THR A 17 -7.00 10.13 -2.13
C THR A 17 -5.47 10.09 -1.99
N GLN A 18 -4.75 10.37 -3.08
CA GLN A 18 -3.29 10.54 -3.03
C GLN A 18 -2.85 11.60 -2.02
N GLN A 19 -3.67 12.64 -1.80
CA GLN A 19 -3.41 13.70 -0.83
C GLN A 19 -3.48 13.19 0.62
N GLN A 20 -4.44 12.31 0.93
CA GLN A 20 -4.58 11.71 2.27
C GLN A 20 -3.44 10.75 2.57
N VAL A 21 -3.04 9.93 1.60
CA VAL A 21 -1.84 9.07 1.73
C VAL A 21 -0.60 9.94 1.93
N ALA A 22 -0.43 10.99 1.13
CA ALA A 22 0.71 11.89 1.25
C ALA A 22 0.81 12.52 2.63
N ALA A 23 -0.31 13.00 3.19
CA ALA A 23 -0.36 13.53 4.54
C ALA A 23 0.03 12.49 5.60
N LYS A 24 -0.37 11.23 5.44
CA LYS A 24 -0.08 10.15 6.39
C LYS A 24 1.38 9.72 6.42
N PHE A 25 2.05 9.72 5.27
CA PHE A 25 3.46 9.34 5.14
C PHE A 25 4.40 10.54 5.10
N HIS A 26 3.90 11.74 5.44
CA HIS A 26 4.70 12.98 5.48
C HIS A 26 5.44 13.28 4.16
N VAL A 27 4.80 12.97 3.04
CA VAL A 27 5.31 13.26 1.68
C VAL A 27 4.36 14.17 0.92
N THR A 28 4.74 14.57 -0.29
CA THR A 28 3.85 15.36 -1.17
C THR A 28 2.91 14.46 -1.96
N ARG A 29 1.74 14.97 -2.35
CA ARG A 29 0.81 14.27 -3.28
C ARG A 29 1.51 13.86 -4.57
N GLN A 30 2.41 14.70 -5.09
CA GLN A 30 3.21 14.39 -6.27
C GLN A 30 4.13 13.19 -6.05
N THR A 31 4.70 13.04 -4.85
CA THR A 31 5.53 11.89 -4.48
C THR A 31 4.72 10.59 -4.54
N VAL A 32 3.53 10.58 -3.91
CA VAL A 32 2.61 9.42 -3.98
C VAL A 32 2.20 9.12 -5.42
N SER A 33 1.87 10.14 -6.21
CA SER A 33 1.57 9.96 -7.64
C SER A 33 2.76 9.35 -8.39
N ARG A 34 3.99 9.77 -8.12
CA ARG A 34 5.18 9.21 -8.75
C ARG A 34 5.40 7.75 -8.35
N TRP A 35 5.15 7.38 -7.09
CA TRP A 35 5.17 5.98 -6.64
C TRP A 35 4.15 5.14 -7.40
N GLU A 36 2.90 5.59 -7.49
CA GLU A 36 1.82 4.87 -8.19
C GLU A 36 2.06 4.73 -9.70
N ASN A 37 2.90 5.57 -10.28
CA ASN A 37 3.26 5.54 -11.71
C ASN A 37 4.70 5.03 -11.95
N GLU A 38 5.33 4.40 -10.96
CA GLU A 38 6.68 3.82 -11.05
C GLU A 38 7.78 4.82 -11.47
N LYS A 39 7.56 6.13 -11.25
CA LYS A 39 8.51 7.22 -11.55
C LYS A 39 9.51 7.49 -10.43
N SER A 40 9.27 6.92 -9.26
CA SER A 40 10.16 6.88 -8.11
C SER A 40 9.66 5.79 -7.17
N TYR A 41 10.47 5.41 -6.20
CA TYR A 41 10.10 4.42 -5.19
C TYR A 41 10.18 5.04 -3.79
N PRO A 42 9.36 4.56 -2.84
CA PRO A 42 9.55 4.86 -1.42
C PRO A 42 10.93 4.36 -0.96
N ASN A 43 11.52 5.00 0.05
CA ASN A 43 12.68 4.41 0.72
C ASN A 43 12.23 3.18 1.54
N ILE A 44 13.20 2.41 2.08
CA ILE A 44 12.91 1.17 2.82
C ILE A 44 11.99 1.42 4.01
N ASP A 45 12.23 2.48 4.78
CA ASP A 45 11.42 2.80 5.97
C ASP A 45 9.96 3.07 5.60
N THR A 46 9.72 3.93 4.61
CA THR A 46 8.39 4.22 4.08
C THR A 46 7.75 2.98 3.45
N LEU A 47 8.54 2.11 2.81
CA LEU A 47 8.05 0.84 2.25
C LEU A 47 7.46 -0.05 3.36
N VAL A 48 8.19 -0.16 4.48
CA VAL A 48 7.77 -0.92 5.65
C VAL A 48 6.50 -0.31 6.25
N GLU A 49 6.44 1.00 6.42
CA GLU A 49 5.22 1.67 6.90
C GLU A 49 4.02 1.45 5.97
N LEU A 50 4.23 1.53 4.65
CA LEU A 50 3.20 1.25 3.65
C LEU A 50 2.71 -0.19 3.74
N SER A 51 3.63 -1.14 3.95
CA SER A 51 3.29 -2.57 4.09
C SER A 51 2.36 -2.82 5.26
N PHE A 52 2.62 -2.22 6.42
CA PHE A 52 1.74 -2.30 7.58
C PHE A 52 0.42 -1.56 7.36
N PHE A 53 0.46 -0.38 6.74
CA PHE A 53 -0.75 0.42 6.56
C PHE A 53 -1.72 -0.17 5.54
N PHE A 54 -1.21 -0.78 4.48
CA PHE A 54 -2.00 -1.35 3.39
C PHE A 54 -2.12 -2.88 3.43
N ASP A 55 -1.49 -3.53 4.41
CA ASP A 55 -1.53 -4.96 4.67
C ASP A 55 -1.06 -5.82 3.49
N PHE A 56 0.15 -5.53 2.98
CA PHE A 56 0.78 -6.32 1.93
C PHE A 56 2.17 -6.79 2.36
N SER A 57 2.62 -7.94 1.84
CA SER A 57 3.97 -8.42 2.12
C SER A 57 5.00 -7.74 1.22
N LEU A 58 6.13 -7.32 1.79
CA LEU A 58 7.26 -6.82 1.01
C LEU A 58 7.91 -7.93 0.18
N ASP A 59 7.94 -9.16 0.69
CA ASP A 59 8.49 -10.31 -0.03
C ASP A 59 7.79 -10.53 -1.38
N GLU A 60 6.46 -10.40 -1.41
CA GLU A 60 5.63 -10.56 -2.62
C GLU A 60 6.00 -9.50 -3.67
N ILE A 61 6.22 -8.26 -3.23
CA ILE A 61 6.57 -7.14 -4.11
C ILE A 61 8.00 -7.25 -4.65
N LEU A 62 8.93 -7.72 -3.82
CA LEU A 62 10.35 -7.81 -4.14
C LEU A 62 10.67 -8.99 -5.05
N LYS A 63 9.98 -10.13 -4.86
CA LYS A 63 10.22 -11.36 -5.63
C LYS A 63 9.57 -11.32 -7.02
N GLY A 64 8.63 -10.40 -7.25
CA GLY A 64 7.95 -10.27 -8.54
C GLY A 64 7.05 -11.47 -8.86
N GLU A 65 6.67 -12.23 -7.83
CA GLU A 65 5.63 -13.25 -7.95
C GLU A 65 4.29 -12.54 -8.10
N ASP A 66 3.47 -13.00 -9.06
CA ASP A 66 2.17 -12.41 -9.37
C ASP A 66 1.41 -12.11 -8.07
N LEU A 67 1.11 -10.83 -7.86
CA LEU A 67 0.37 -10.35 -6.69
C LEU A 67 -1.03 -10.98 -6.72
N GLN A 68 -1.16 -12.17 -6.17
CA GLN A 68 -2.45 -12.71 -5.77
C GLN A 68 -2.88 -11.83 -4.60
N VAL A 69 -3.74 -10.85 -4.89
CA VAL A 69 -4.39 -10.03 -3.88
C VAL A 69 -5.28 -10.98 -3.09
N GLY A 70 -4.70 -11.62 -2.08
CA GLY A 70 -5.43 -12.44 -1.12
C GLY A 70 -6.51 -11.58 -0.49
N GLU A 71 -7.75 -12.06 -0.57
CA GLU A 71 -8.90 -11.46 0.09
C GLU A 71 -8.53 -11.16 1.55
N VAL A 72 -8.70 -9.90 1.95
CA VAL A 72 -8.59 -9.50 3.34
C VAL A 72 -9.67 -10.31 4.08
N VAL A 73 -9.27 -11.36 4.79
CA VAL A 73 -10.15 -12.02 5.74
C VAL A 73 -10.36 -11.01 6.85
N GLU A 74 -11.46 -10.28 6.73
CA GLU A 74 -12.05 -9.50 7.81
C GLU A 74 -12.33 -10.51 8.93
N LYS A 75 -11.39 -10.62 9.89
CA LYS A 75 -11.69 -11.28 11.14
C LYS A 75 -12.73 -10.41 11.81
N ALA A 76 -13.99 -10.80 11.65
CA ALA A 76 -15.08 -10.38 12.51
C ALA A 76 -14.61 -10.54 13.96
N ASP A 77 -14.44 -9.41 14.64
CA ASP A 77 -14.37 -9.36 16.09
C ASP A 77 -15.78 -9.67 16.61
N ASP A 78 -16.09 -10.97 16.69
CA ASP A 78 -17.24 -11.48 17.41
C ASP A 78 -16.82 -11.67 18.88
N SER A 79 -16.64 -10.54 19.56
CA SER A 79 -16.55 -10.50 21.03
C SER A 79 -17.95 -10.24 21.59
N LEU A 80 -18.78 -11.28 21.62
CA LEU A 80 -19.92 -11.41 22.53
C LEU A 80 -19.63 -12.56 23.51
N GLU A 81 -19.07 -12.22 24.67
CA GLU A 81 -19.41 -12.84 25.96
C GLU A 81 -19.40 -11.77 27.06
#